data_AF-V4L053-F1
#
_entry.id   AF-V4L053-F1
#
_cell.length_a   1.000
_cell.length_b   1.000
_cell.length_c   1.000
_cell.angle_alpha   90.00
_cell.angle_beta   90.00
_cell.angle_gamma   90.00
#
_symmetry.space_group_name_H-M   'P 1'
#
loop_
_entity.id
_entity.type
_entity.pdbx_description
1 polymer ?
#
loop_
_entity_poly.entity_id
_entity_poly.type
_entity_poly.pdbx_seq_one_letter_code
_entity_poly.pdbx_strand_id
1 'polypeptide(L)' 'MTKHTIVTEFQNEFETCPACGYSGGFHSIFRQGTGPDISWLLRCPSCHETYDIGLRTRMQSGSENQ' A
#
# COMPACT_ATOMS: atom_id res chain seq x y z
N MET A 1 -1.05 -16.30 10.82
CA MET A 1 -1.53 -15.30 9.83
C MET A 1 -1.22 -15.85 8.45
N THR A 2 -2.21 -16.37 7.75
CA THR A 2 -2.05 -16.95 6.42
C THR A 2 -1.79 -15.81 5.44
N LYS A 3 -0.66 -15.85 4.72
CA LYS A 3 -0.34 -14.87 3.69
C LYS A 3 -1.24 -15.16 2.48
N HIS A 4 -2.31 -14.38 2.32
CA HIS A 4 -3.18 -14.45 1.15
C HIS A 4 -2.50 -13.69 0.01
N THR A 5 -1.83 -14.42 -0.87
CA THR A 5 -1.31 -13.85 -2.12
C THR A 5 -2.45 -13.74 -3.11
N ILE A 6 -2.90 -12.53 -3.41
CA ILE A 6 -3.89 -12.28 -4.46
C ILE A 6 -3.12 -12.06 -5.77
N VAL A 7 -3.34 -12.95 -6.74
CA VAL A 7 -2.81 -12.80 -8.10
C VAL A 7 -3.90 -12.14 -8.94
N THR A 8 -3.64 -10.92 -9.42
CA THR A 8 -4.54 -10.19 -10.32
C THR A 8 -3.75 -9.64 -11.48
N GLU A 9 -4.32 -9.68 -12.69
CA GLU A 9 -3.77 -8.96 -13.83
C GLU A 9 -4.10 -7.48 -13.68
N PHE A 10 -3.09 -6.63 -13.79
CA PHE A 10 -3.27 -5.19 -13.76
C PHE A 10 -3.94 -4.78 -15.07
N GLN A 11 -5.17 -4.28 -14.99
CA GLN A 11 -5.87 -3.68 -16.13
C GLN A 11 -5.43 -2.20 -16.27
N ASN A 12 -6.13 -1.39 -17.05
CA ASN A 12 -5.80 0.04 -17.19
C ASN A 12 -5.78 0.77 -15.84
N GLU A 13 -6.60 0.34 -14.87
CA GLU A 13 -6.75 0.96 -13.55
C GLU A 13 -6.90 -0.08 -12.44
N PHE A 14 -6.34 0.20 -11.26
CA PHE A 14 -6.52 -0.60 -10.04
C PHE A 14 -7.40 0.15 -9.03
N GLU A 15 -8.69 0.14 -9.30
CA GLU A 15 -9.71 0.83 -8.50
C GLU A 15 -10.72 -0.10 -7.80
N THR A 16 -10.72 -1.39 -8.17
CA THR A 16 -11.60 -2.41 -7.60
C THR A 16 -10.81 -3.41 -6.77
N CYS A 17 -11.27 -3.68 -5.55
CA CYS A 17 -10.66 -4.61 -4.60
C CYS A 17 -10.86 -6.07 -5.05
N PRO A 18 -9.80 -6.82 -5.39
CA PRO A 18 -9.93 -8.21 -5.82
C PRO A 18 -10.38 -9.15 -4.70
N ALA A 19 -10.25 -8.76 -3.43
CA ALA A 19 -10.68 -9.58 -2.30
C ALA A 19 -12.19 -9.49 -2.01
N CYS A 20 -12.83 -8.33 -2.23
CA CYS A 20 -14.23 -8.12 -1.82
C CYS A 20 -15.12 -7.41 -2.85
N GLY A 21 -14.58 -6.99 -4.00
CA GLY A 21 -15.33 -6.33 -5.06
C GLY A 21 -15.67 -4.86 -4.81
N TYR A 22 -15.20 -4.23 -3.72
CA TYR A 22 -15.34 -2.79 -3.52
C TYR A 22 -14.72 -2.01 -4.68
N SER A 23 -15.46 -1.06 -5.26
CA SER A 23 -14.99 -0.15 -6.31
C SER A 23 -15.04 1.30 -5.80
N GLY A 24 -14.06 2.12 -6.19
CA GLY A 24 -13.88 3.49 -5.70
C GLY A 24 -12.46 3.82 -5.24
N GLY A 25 -11.48 2.96 -5.51
CA GLY A 25 -10.08 3.17 -5.16
C GLY A 25 -9.69 2.71 -3.76
N PHE A 26 -8.48 3.09 -3.32
CA PHE A 26 -7.90 2.59 -2.07
C PHE A 26 -7.38 3.73 -1.20
N HIS A 27 -7.36 3.51 0.12
CA HIS A 27 -6.65 4.41 1.02
C HIS A 27 -5.13 4.19 0.89
N SER A 28 -4.39 5.28 0.73
CA SER A 28 -2.93 5.25 0.82
C SER A 28 -2.51 5.18 2.28
N ILE A 29 -1.70 4.17 2.62
CA ILE A 29 -1.11 4.04 3.95
C ILE A 29 0.41 3.86 3.84
N PHE A 30 1.12 4.33 4.86
CA PHE A 30 2.57 4.21 4.94
C PHE A 30 2.95 3.27 6.08
N ARG A 31 3.85 2.32 5.81
CA ARG A 31 4.37 1.38 6.82
C ARG A 31 5.88 1.52 6.91
N GLN A 32 6.37 1.83 8.10
CA GLN A 32 7.81 1.86 8.37
C GLN A 32 8.39 0.45 8.25
N GLY A 33 9.47 0.33 7.49
CA GLY A 33 10.28 -0.88 7.35
C GLY A 33 11.49 -0.83 8.27
N THR A 34 12.58 -1.47 7.84
CA THR A 34 13.87 -1.42 8.54
C THR A 34 14.60 -0.10 8.24
N GLY A 35 15.01 0.62 9.29
CA GLY A 35 15.73 1.88 9.14
C GLY A 35 14.85 3.01 8.60
N PRO A 36 15.32 3.81 7.61
CA PRO A 36 14.56 4.94 7.06
C PRO A 36 13.54 4.52 6.01
N ASP A 37 13.49 3.24 5.62
CA ASP A 37 12.65 2.78 4.53
C ASP A 37 11.16 2.78 4.93
N ILE A 38 10.31 3.28 4.05
CA ILE A 38 8.86 3.34 4.19
C ILE A 38 8.23 2.67 2.97
N SER A 39 7.28 1.79 3.22
CA SER A 39 6.43 1.19 2.19
C SER A 39 5.15 2.00 2.02
N TRP A 40 4.81 2.36 0.78
CA TRP A 40 3.51 2.90 0.43
C TRP A 40 2.61 1.74 0.00
N LEU A 41 1.56 1.49 0.77
CA LEU A 41 0.61 0.41 0.57
C LEU A 41 -0.77 0.98 0.24
N LEU A 42 -1.59 0.16 -0.41
CA LEU A 42 -3.00 0.46 -0.69
C LEU A 42 -3.88 -0.40 0.21
N ARG A 43 -4.80 0.22 0.96
CA ARG A 43 -5.74 -0.49 1.85
C ARG A 43 -7.17 -0.33 1.36
N CYS A 44 -7.88 -1.46 1.24
CA CYS A 44 -9.29 -1.45 0.87
C CYS A 44 -10.14 -0.79 1.99
N PRO A 45 -11.00 0.19 1.67
CA PRO A 45 -11.91 0.80 2.65
C PRO A 45 -12.95 -0.16 3.22
N SER A 46 -13.34 -1.17 2.44
CA SER A 46 -14.41 -2.11 2.82
C SER A 46 -13.88 -3.31 3.63
N CYS A 47 -12.97 -4.10 3.06
CA CYS A 47 -12.49 -5.33 3.71
C CYS A 47 -11.18 -5.16 4.48
N HIS A 48 -10.55 -3.98 4.42
CA HIS A 48 -9.27 -3.68 5.05
C HIS A 48 -8.05 -4.49 4.57
N GLU A 49 -8.19 -5.27 3.50
CA GLU A 49 -7.05 -5.95 2.87
C GLU A 49 -6.01 -4.93 2.40
N THR A 50 -4.74 -5.29 2.53
CA THR A 50 -3.61 -4.40 2.24
C THR A 50 -2.78 -4.96 1.10
N TYR A 51 -2.60 -4.16 0.06
CA TYR A 51 -1.87 -4.49 -1.14
C TYR A 51 -0.54 -3.72 -1.17
N ASP A 52 0.55 -4.45 -1.36
CA ASP A 52 1.88 -3.89 -1.57
C ASP A 52 2.14 -3.78 -3.07
N ILE A 53 2.27 -2.55 -3.56
CA ILE A 53 2.52 -2.24 -4.98
C ILE A 53 4.00 -1.99 -5.28
N GLY A 54 4.90 -2.29 -4.33
CA GLY A 54 6.35 -2.15 -4.52
C GLY A 54 6.87 -0.72 -4.45
N LEU A 55 6.01 0.27 -4.19
CA LEU A 55 6.44 1.65 -3.98
C LEU A 55 7.10 1.80 -2.60
N ARG A 56 8.31 2.36 -2.62
CA ARG A 56 9.16 2.59 -1.45
C ARG A 56 9.62 4.04 -1.45
N THR A 57 9.68 4.63 -0.27
CA THR A 57 10.30 5.94 -0.02
C THR A 57 11.19 5.86 1.21
N ARG A 58 11.94 6.91 1.49
CA ARG A 58 12.77 7.02 2.69
C ARG A 58 12.36 8.24 3.48
N MET A 59 12.21 8.08 4.79
CA MET A 59 12.04 9.20 5.69
C MET A 59 13.35 9.99 5.72
N GLN A 60 13.32 11.23 5.25
CA GLN A 60 14.47 12.12 5.43
C GLN A 60 14.46 12.58 6.90
N SER A 61 15.51 12.22 7.63
CA SER A 61 15.80 12.87 8.91
C SER A 61 16.25 14.29 8.60
N GLY A 62 15.38 15.27 8.78
CA GLY A 62 15.76 16.68 8.69
C GLY A 62 16.78 16.99 9.79
N SER A 63 18.02 17.29 9.41
CA SER A 63 18.85 18.19 10.20
C SER A 63 18.49 19.61 9.76
N GLU A 64 17.58 20.25 10.48
CA GLU A 64 17.45 21.70 10.44
C GLU A 64 18.73 22.29 11.04
N ASN A 65 19.69 22.66 10.19
CA ASN A 65 20.69 23.65 10.54
C ASN A 65 20.20 24.98 9.94
N GLN A 66 19.59 25.81 10.78
CA GLN A 66 19.59 27.26 10.62
C GLN A 66 20.82 27.82 11.34
#